data_AF-A0A173LF71-F1
#
_entry.id   AF-A0A173LF71-F1
#
_cell.length_a   1.000
_cell.length_b   1.000
_cell.length_c   1.000
_cell.angle_alpha   90.00
_cell.angle_beta   90.00
_cell.angle_gamma   90.00
#
_symmetry.space_group_name_H-M   'P 1'
#
loop_
_entity.id
_entity.type
_entity.pdbx_description
1 polymer ?
#
loop_
_entity_poly.entity_id
_entity_poly.type
_entity_poly.pdbx_seq_one_letter_code
_entity_poly.pdbx_strand_id
1 'polypeptide(L)'
;MSAASGVAVSTLQGYFGSREDMLVEALRGATSSEVSALYDLAGGFDDPWQQLVALVDRGLSTPVSTWRMLMEFWTAAAHDAELRAHAAVLARQYREPFLEAVRRGVDAGSFSSRFEVAAVVDVLVATMDGLVYPLVLNHRSSADLEYRDVVLAQLAFTLGIDA
;
A
#
# COMPACT_ATOMS: atom_id res chain seq x y z
N MET A 1 -31.95 4.91 42.70
CA MET A 1 -31.35 3.59 42.98
C MET A 1 -30.38 3.27 41.85
N SER A 2 -29.10 3.14 42.20
CA SER A 2 -27.99 2.76 41.32
C SER A 2 -27.70 1.26 41.53
N ALA A 3 -27.63 0.49 40.43
CA ALA A 3 -27.01 -0.84 40.25
C ALA A 3 -27.64 -1.47 38.98
N ALA A 4 -26.94 -1.96 37.95
CA ALA A 4 -25.58 -2.43 37.86
C ALA A 4 -25.00 -2.15 36.45
N SER A 5 -24.05 -1.22 36.39
CA SER A 5 -22.98 -1.22 35.39
C SER A 5 -21.94 -2.26 35.81
N GLY A 6 -21.64 -3.27 34.99
CA GLY A 6 -20.54 -4.18 35.34
C GLY A 6 -20.27 -5.43 34.52
N VAL A 7 -21.05 -5.75 33.47
CA VAL A 7 -20.88 -7.06 32.79
C VAL A 7 -20.59 -6.98 31.28
N ALA A 8 -20.50 -5.78 30.68
CA ALA A 8 -20.33 -5.67 29.22
C ALA A 8 -18.93 -5.25 28.73
N VAL A 9 -17.90 -5.27 29.60
CA VAL A 9 -16.52 -4.87 29.18
C VAL A 9 -15.55 -6.06 29.21
N SER A 10 -15.75 -7.09 30.04
CA SER A 10 -14.79 -8.20 30.14
C SER A 10 -14.98 -9.31 29.10
N THR A 11 -16.11 -9.37 28.39
CA THR A 11 -16.36 -10.38 27.34
C THR A 11 -15.87 -9.95 25.97
N LEU A 12 -15.59 -8.66 25.79
CA LEU A 12 -15.07 -8.12 24.53
C LEU A 12 -13.54 -8.26 24.45
N GLN A 13 -12.80 -8.14 25.56
CA GLN A 13 -11.33 -8.29 25.54
C GLN A 13 -10.84 -9.69 25.15
N GLY A 14 -11.61 -10.75 25.41
CA GLY A 14 -11.26 -12.11 24.98
C GLY A 14 -11.57 -12.42 23.51
N TYR A 15 -12.43 -11.64 22.87
CA TYR A 15 -12.89 -11.85 21.49
C TYR A 15 -12.07 -11.05 20.46
N PHE A 16 -11.37 -10.00 20.89
CA PHE A 16 -10.47 -9.22 20.04
C PHE A 16 -9.16 -9.95 19.74
N GLY A 17 -8.57 -10.65 20.72
CA GLY A 17 -7.32 -11.38 20.51
C GLY A 17 -7.39 -12.42 19.39
N SER A 18 -8.47 -13.22 19.31
CA SER A 18 -8.59 -14.24 18.26
C SER A 18 -8.86 -13.66 16.87
N ARG A 19 -9.50 -12.48 16.76
CA ARG A 19 -9.69 -11.80 15.46
C ARG A 19 -8.42 -11.07 15.04
N GLU A 20 -7.72 -10.43 15.97
CA GLU A 20 -6.46 -9.73 15.70
C GLU A 20 -5.36 -10.71 15.30
N ASP A 21 -5.20 -11.82 16.02
CA ASP A 21 -4.25 -12.88 15.67
C ASP A 21 -4.57 -13.49 14.31
N MET A 22 -5.86 -13.74 14.01
CA MET A 22 -6.29 -14.23 12.71
C MET A 22 -6.05 -13.19 11.60
N LEU A 23 -6.27 -11.90 11.86
CA LEU A 23 -5.97 -10.81 10.93
C LEU A 23 -4.46 -10.69 10.68
N VAL A 24 -3.64 -10.84 11.71
CA VAL A 24 -2.18 -10.83 11.60
C VAL A 24 -1.70 -12.00 10.75
N GLU A 25 -2.19 -13.21 10.99
CA GLU A 25 -1.79 -14.39 10.22
C GLU A 25 -2.33 -14.34 8.77
N ALA A 26 -3.57 -13.91 8.58
CA ALA A 26 -4.12 -13.67 7.25
C ALA A 26 -3.32 -12.61 6.48
N LEU A 27 -2.89 -11.54 7.17
CA LEU A 27 -2.07 -10.50 6.58
C LEU A 27 -0.66 -10.99 6.29
N ARG A 28 0.01 -11.72 7.19
CA ARG A 28 1.33 -12.34 6.94
C ARG A 28 1.28 -13.27 5.73
N GLY A 29 0.24 -14.08 5.63
CA GLY A 29 0.00 -14.95 4.48
C GLY A 29 -0.26 -14.19 3.18
N ALA A 30 -1.06 -13.11 3.23
CA ALA A 30 -1.40 -12.31 2.06
C ALA A 30 -0.26 -11.41 1.59
N THR A 31 0.63 -10.95 2.48
CA THR A 31 1.65 -9.95 2.17
C THR A 31 3.01 -10.53 1.79
N SER A 32 3.37 -11.71 2.27
CA SER A 32 4.66 -12.33 1.95
C SER A 32 4.78 -12.75 0.49
N SER A 33 3.70 -13.25 -0.11
CA SER A 33 3.63 -13.60 -1.54
C SER A 33 3.56 -12.36 -2.44
N GLU A 34 2.87 -11.31 -1.99
CA GLU A 34 2.67 -10.06 -2.74
C GLU A 34 3.96 -9.26 -2.93
N VAL A 35 4.79 -9.14 -1.88
CA VAL A 35 6.08 -8.44 -1.99
C VAL A 35 7.01 -9.17 -2.96
N SER A 36 7.08 -10.50 -2.90
CA SER A 36 7.87 -11.29 -3.85
C SER A 36 7.38 -11.10 -5.28
N ALA A 37 6.06 -11.09 -5.50
CA ALA A 37 5.48 -10.86 -6.81
C ALA A 37 5.78 -9.47 -7.37
N LEU A 38 5.88 -8.44 -6.53
CA LEU A 38 6.30 -7.09 -6.95
C LEU A 38 7.76 -7.07 -7.40
N TYR A 39 8.65 -7.77 -6.71
CA TYR A 39 10.05 -7.92 -7.11
C TYR A 39 10.20 -8.68 -8.43
N ASP A 40 9.48 -9.79 -8.59
CA ASP A 40 9.51 -10.57 -9.84
C ASP A 40 8.97 -9.77 -11.02
N LEU A 41 7.87 -9.02 -10.82
CA LEU A 41 7.33 -8.12 -11.83
C LEU A 41 8.32 -7.01 -12.20
N ALA A 42 8.94 -6.39 -11.19
CA ALA A 42 9.93 -5.34 -11.37
C ALA A 42 11.15 -5.84 -12.16
N GLY A 43 11.63 -7.06 -11.88
CA GLY A 43 12.77 -7.66 -12.56
C GLY A 43 12.53 -8.01 -14.04
N GLY A 44 11.28 -7.99 -14.51
CA GLY A 44 10.91 -8.31 -15.89
C GLY A 44 11.16 -7.19 -16.91
N PHE A 45 11.57 -5.99 -16.47
CA PHE A 45 11.70 -4.82 -17.34
C PHE A 45 13.13 -4.25 -17.35
N ASP A 46 13.67 -4.04 -18.56
CA ASP A 46 14.96 -3.38 -18.76
C ASP A 46 14.86 -1.86 -18.60
N ASP A 47 13.76 -1.27 -19.07
CA ASP A 47 13.46 0.16 -18.94
C ASP A 47 12.90 0.47 -17.54
N PRO A 48 13.60 1.29 -16.72
CA PRO A 48 13.12 1.69 -15.39
C PRO A 48 11.74 2.37 -15.42
N TRP A 49 11.37 3.04 -16.52
CA TRP A 49 10.04 3.64 -16.63
C TRP A 49 8.96 2.57 -16.80
N GLN A 50 9.16 1.61 -17.71
CA GLN A 50 8.24 0.48 -17.87
C GLN A 50 8.11 -0.33 -16.57
N GLN A 51 9.20 -0.48 -15.82
CA GLN A 51 9.20 -1.09 -14.49
C GLN A 51 8.25 -0.34 -13.53
N LEU A 52 8.33 1.00 -13.46
CA LEU A 52 7.45 1.81 -12.62
C LEU A 52 5.99 1.76 -13.07
N VAL A 53 5.74 1.79 -14.38
CA VAL A 53 4.40 1.63 -14.95
C VAL A 53 3.77 0.30 -14.51
N ALA A 54 4.51 -0.80 -14.62
CA ALA A 54 4.04 -2.11 -14.22
C ALA A 54 3.75 -2.19 -12.71
N LEU A 55 4.60 -1.58 -11.87
CA LEU A 55 4.37 -1.53 -10.42
C LEU A 55 3.12 -0.71 -10.05
N VAL A 56 2.91 0.44 -10.69
CA VAL A 56 1.71 1.27 -10.51
C VAL A 56 0.46 0.48 -10.93
N ASP A 57 0.49 -0.17 -12.09
CA ASP A 57 -0.62 -0.97 -12.59
C ASP A 57 -0.99 -2.10 -11.64
N ARG A 58 0.03 -2.80 -11.13
CA ARG A 58 -0.16 -3.89 -10.18
C ARG A 58 -0.76 -3.39 -8.86
N GLY A 59 -0.33 -2.23 -8.38
CA GLY A 59 -0.85 -1.64 -7.15
C GLY A 59 -2.30 -1.18 -7.31
N LEU A 60 -2.62 -0.48 -8.39
CA LEU A 60 -3.98 0.00 -8.69
C LEU A 60 -4.96 -1.15 -8.99
N SER A 61 -4.47 -2.28 -9.48
CA SER A 61 -5.28 -3.48 -9.75
C SER A 61 -5.50 -4.38 -8.53
N THR A 62 -5.04 -3.96 -7.34
CA THR A 62 -5.22 -4.74 -6.11
C THR A 62 -6.72 -4.91 -5.79
N PRO A 63 -7.20 -6.13 -5.51
CA PRO A 63 -8.63 -6.38 -5.29
C PRO A 63 -9.22 -5.56 -4.14
N VAL A 64 -10.46 -5.08 -4.31
CA VAL A 64 -11.18 -4.30 -3.28
C VAL A 64 -11.32 -5.07 -1.96
N SER A 65 -11.44 -6.40 -2.00
CA SER A 65 -11.47 -7.24 -0.79
C SER A 65 -10.16 -7.19 -0.01
N THR A 66 -9.02 -7.19 -0.70
CA THR A 66 -7.69 -7.06 -0.09
C THR A 66 -7.54 -5.69 0.57
N TRP A 67 -8.00 -4.63 -0.10
CA TRP A 67 -7.98 -3.29 0.46
C TRP A 67 -8.87 -3.13 1.70
N ARG A 68 -10.06 -3.74 1.72
CA ARG A 68 -10.92 -3.77 2.92
C ARG A 68 -10.21 -4.41 4.10
N MET A 69 -9.56 -5.54 3.88
CA MET A 69 -8.75 -6.21 4.92
C MET A 69 -7.61 -5.31 5.42
N LEU A 70 -6.88 -4.66 4.50
CA LEU A 70 -5.80 -3.74 4.85
C LEU A 70 -6.29 -2.54 5.67
N MET A 71 -7.45 -1.97 5.34
CA MET A 71 -8.06 -0.87 6.11
C MET A 71 -8.44 -1.30 7.53
N GLU A 72 -9.03 -2.49 7.69
CA GLU A 72 -9.31 -3.05 9.03
C GLU A 72 -8.02 -3.24 9.83
N PHE A 73 -6.98 -3.79 9.19
CA PHE A 73 -5.68 -3.96 9.81
C PHE A 73 -5.04 -2.63 10.21
N TRP A 74 -5.00 -1.62 9.34
CA TRP A 74 -4.43 -0.31 9.67
C TRP A 74 -5.20 0.40 10.79
N THR A 75 -6.52 0.21 10.83
CA THR A 75 -7.35 0.72 11.94
C THR A 75 -6.96 0.06 13.26
N ALA A 76 -6.78 -1.26 13.28
CA ALA A 76 -6.29 -1.97 14.46
C ALA A 76 -4.88 -1.53 14.85
N ALA A 77 -3.96 -1.46 13.87
CA ALA A 77 -2.58 -1.02 14.06
C ALA A 77 -2.48 0.39 14.65
N ALA A 78 -3.36 1.32 14.27
CA ALA A 78 -3.37 2.66 14.85
C ALA A 78 -3.49 2.66 16.39
N HIS A 79 -4.09 1.61 16.97
CA HIS A 79 -4.36 1.48 18.40
C HIS A 79 -3.45 0.47 19.11
N ASP A 80 -2.68 -0.35 18.38
CA ASP A 80 -1.82 -1.40 18.93
C ASP A 80 -0.36 -1.24 18.48
N ALA A 81 0.59 -1.33 19.42
CA ALA A 81 2.01 -1.09 19.14
C ALA A 81 2.69 -2.21 18.35
N GLU A 82 2.31 -3.47 18.58
CA GLU A 82 2.86 -4.63 17.87
C GLU A 82 2.35 -4.66 16.43
N LEU A 83 1.05 -4.44 16.23
CA LEU A 83 0.45 -4.31 14.91
C LEU A 83 1.03 -3.12 14.14
N ARG A 84 1.32 -1.98 14.80
CA ARG A 84 2.05 -0.86 14.20
C ARG A 84 3.44 -1.24 13.71
N ALA A 85 4.18 -2.02 14.49
CA ALA A 85 5.51 -2.48 14.09
C ALA A 85 5.42 -3.40 12.85
N HIS A 86 4.43 -4.28 12.81
CA HIS A 86 4.15 -5.11 11.63
C HIS A 86 3.75 -4.27 10.41
N ALA A 87 2.84 -3.30 10.57
CA ALA A 87 2.44 -2.40 9.51
C ALA A 87 3.63 -1.62 8.93
N ALA A 88 4.56 -1.18 9.79
CA ALA A 88 5.78 -0.48 9.35
C ALA A 88 6.69 -1.36 8.49
N VAL A 89 6.84 -2.65 8.83
CA VAL A 89 7.61 -3.61 8.02
C VAL A 89 6.97 -3.79 6.65
N LEU A 90 5.65 -4.00 6.61
CA LEU A 90 4.91 -4.18 5.35
C LEU A 90 4.99 -2.94 4.47
N ALA A 91 4.79 -1.76 5.05
CA ALA A 91 4.87 -0.51 4.32
C ALA A 91 6.29 -0.25 3.77
N ARG A 92 7.35 -0.69 4.48
CA ARG A 92 8.71 -0.63 3.95
C ARG A 92 8.89 -1.59 2.77
N GLN A 93 8.49 -2.85 2.94
CA GLN A 93 8.63 -3.89 1.91
C GLN A 93 7.86 -3.55 0.63
N TYR A 94 6.66 -2.97 0.76
CA TYR A 94 5.88 -2.54 -0.39
C TYR A 94 6.53 -1.38 -1.16
N ARG A 95 7.20 -0.46 -0.47
CA ARG A 95 7.88 0.71 -1.08
C ARG A 95 9.20 0.36 -1.77
N GLU A 96 9.89 -0.68 -1.30
CA GLU A 96 11.26 -0.98 -1.75
C GLU A 96 11.37 -1.20 -3.27
N PRO A 97 10.48 -1.96 -3.95
CA PRO A 97 10.54 -2.11 -5.41
C PRO A 97 10.43 -0.78 -6.18
N PHE A 98 9.62 0.16 -5.69
CA PHE A 98 9.50 1.50 -6.29
C PHE A 98 10.78 2.33 -6.06
N LEU A 99 11.34 2.29 -4.85
CA LEU A 99 12.60 2.96 -4.52
C LEU A 99 13.74 2.46 -5.41
N GLU A 100 13.86 1.14 -5.57
CA GLU A 100 14.88 0.53 -6.41
C GLU A 100 14.72 0.92 -7.88
N ALA A 101 13.50 0.89 -8.42
CA ALA A 101 13.21 1.28 -9.81
C ALA A 101 13.55 2.76 -10.07
N VAL A 102 13.16 3.66 -9.16
CA VAL A 102 13.49 5.09 -9.29
C VAL A 102 15.00 5.32 -9.18
N ARG A 103 15.68 4.72 -8.19
CA ARG A 103 17.14 4.84 -8.03
C ARG A 103 17.87 4.33 -9.27
N ARG A 104 17.49 3.16 -9.78
CA ARG A 104 18.07 2.59 -11.01
C ARG A 104 17.95 3.55 -12.18
N GLY A 105 16.78 4.17 -12.38
CA GLY A 105 16.60 5.13 -13.46
C GLY A 105 17.37 6.44 -13.27
N VAL A 106 17.52 6.92 -12.04
CA VAL A 106 18.37 8.08 -11.72
C VAL A 106 19.85 7.76 -11.96
N ASP A 107 20.34 6.63 -11.45
CA ASP A 107 21.73 6.20 -11.56
C ASP A 107 22.13 5.93 -13.02
N ALA A 108 21.19 5.44 -13.83
CA ALA A 108 21.38 5.23 -15.27
C ALA A 108 21.26 6.52 -16.11
N GLY A 109 20.85 7.65 -15.50
CA GLY A 109 20.60 8.92 -16.19
C GLY A 109 19.30 8.95 -16.99
N SER A 110 18.44 7.94 -16.88
CA SER A 110 17.11 7.89 -17.50
C SER A 110 16.12 8.85 -16.82
N PHE A 111 16.31 9.12 -15.52
CA PHE A 111 15.49 10.05 -14.74
C PHE A 111 16.33 11.23 -14.23
N SER A 112 15.72 12.42 -14.22
CA SER A 112 16.27 13.63 -13.62
C SER A 112 15.36 14.07 -12.48
N SER A 113 15.35 13.28 -11.40
CA SER A 113 14.43 13.49 -10.27
C SER A 113 14.52 14.92 -9.73
N ARG A 114 13.38 15.60 -9.65
CA ARG A 114 13.26 16.98 -9.15
C ARG A 114 13.28 17.08 -7.63
N PHE A 115 13.02 15.96 -6.97
CA PHE A 115 12.91 15.84 -5.53
C PHE A 115 13.68 14.62 -5.03
N GLU A 116 13.85 14.52 -3.70
CA GLU A 116 14.41 13.34 -3.06
C GLU A 116 13.61 12.08 -3.42
N VAL A 117 14.31 11.03 -3.85
CA VAL A 117 13.70 9.78 -4.33
C VAL A 117 12.74 9.17 -3.31
N ALA A 118 13.11 9.19 -2.03
CA ALA A 118 12.25 8.70 -0.96
C ALA A 118 10.93 9.47 -0.88
N ALA A 119 10.98 10.81 -1.00
CA ALA A 119 9.79 11.65 -0.96
C ALA A 119 8.89 11.42 -2.20
N VAL A 120 9.50 11.22 -3.39
CA VAL A 120 8.75 10.89 -4.62
C VAL A 120 7.96 9.59 -4.42
N VAL A 121 8.62 8.53 -3.93
CA VAL A 121 7.97 7.24 -3.70
C VAL A 121 6.91 7.31 -2.60
N ASP A 122 7.16 8.05 -1.52
CA ASP A 122 6.18 8.25 -0.46
C ASP A 122 4.90 8.91 -0.97
N VAL A 123 5.03 9.94 -1.80
CA VAL A 123 3.87 10.63 -2.41
C VAL A 123 3.16 9.74 -3.42
N LEU A 124 3.89 8.98 -4.24
CA LEU A 124 3.31 8.02 -5.18
C LEU A 124 2.44 6.99 -4.46
N VAL A 125 3.00 6.31 -3.46
CA VAL A 125 2.29 5.27 -2.70
C VAL A 125 1.12 5.86 -1.93
N ALA A 126 1.29 7.02 -1.28
CA ALA A 126 0.19 7.69 -0.59
C ALA A 126 -0.95 8.09 -1.54
N THR A 127 -0.63 8.47 -2.77
CA THR A 127 -1.64 8.78 -3.80
C THR A 127 -2.42 7.52 -4.17
N MET A 128 -1.72 6.40 -4.39
CA MET A 128 -2.36 5.11 -4.69
C MET A 128 -3.26 4.65 -3.53
N ASP A 129 -2.77 4.69 -2.29
CA ASP A 129 -3.55 4.35 -1.09
C ASP A 129 -4.80 5.23 -0.95
N GLY A 130 -4.68 6.54 -1.24
CA GLY A 130 -5.79 7.48 -1.18
C GLY A 130 -6.91 7.20 -2.20
N LEU A 131 -6.55 6.68 -3.38
CA LEU A 131 -7.50 6.33 -4.45
C LEU A 131 -8.37 5.12 -4.10
N VAL A 132 -7.95 4.32 -3.12
CA VAL A 132 -8.65 3.10 -2.69
C VAL A 132 -9.94 3.39 -1.93
N TYR A 133 -9.98 4.46 -1.12
CA TYR A 133 -11.14 4.77 -0.26
C TYR A 133 -12.46 4.86 -1.05
N PRO A 134 -12.54 5.64 -2.14
CA PRO A 134 -13.75 5.69 -2.97
C PRO A 134 -14.15 4.34 -3.59
N LEU A 135 -13.19 3.46 -3.90
CA LEU A 135 -13.47 2.12 -4.44
C LEU A 135 -14.05 1.21 -3.37
N VAL A 136 -13.44 1.19 -2.17
CA VAL A 136 -13.89 0.38 -1.04
C VAL A 136 -15.31 0.78 -0.59
N LEU A 137 -15.60 2.08 -0.60
CA LEU A 137 -16.89 2.66 -0.24
C LEU A 137 -17.94 2.59 -1.37
N ASN A 138 -17.60 2.03 -2.54
CA ASN A 138 -18.44 1.99 -3.73
C ASN A 138 -18.90 3.38 -4.22
N HIS A 139 -18.14 4.43 -3.94
CA HIS A 139 -18.35 5.75 -4.56
C HIS A 139 -17.92 5.75 -6.03
N ARG A 140 -17.06 4.81 -6.43
CA ARG A 140 -16.53 4.62 -7.78
C ARG A 140 -16.38 3.14 -8.13
N SER A 141 -16.43 2.80 -9.41
CA SER A 141 -16.19 1.44 -9.91
C SER A 141 -14.69 1.16 -10.02
N SER A 142 -14.29 -0.08 -9.74
CA SER A 142 -12.91 -0.54 -10.00
C SER A 142 -12.57 -0.66 -11.49
N ALA A 143 -13.57 -0.59 -12.38
CA ALA A 143 -13.36 -0.53 -13.82
C ALA A 143 -12.92 0.86 -14.30
N ASP A 144 -13.09 1.90 -13.47
CA ASP A 144 -12.82 3.29 -13.85
C ASP A 144 -11.37 3.65 -13.51
N LEU A 145 -10.41 3.19 -14.31
CA LEU A 145 -8.98 3.48 -14.13
C LEU A 145 -8.55 4.84 -14.70
N GLU A 146 -9.47 5.80 -14.87
CA GLU A 146 -9.18 7.14 -15.42
C GLU A 146 -8.07 7.90 -14.65
N TYR A 147 -7.81 7.51 -13.39
CA TYR A 147 -6.76 8.09 -12.56
C TYR A 147 -5.37 7.48 -12.79
N ARG A 148 -5.25 6.33 -13.46
CA ARG A 148 -3.96 5.66 -13.73
C ARG A 148 -3.00 6.60 -14.44
N ASP A 149 -3.45 7.20 -15.53
CA ASP A 149 -2.62 8.07 -16.35
C ASP A 149 -2.29 9.38 -15.62
N VAL A 150 -3.17 9.84 -14.71
CA VAL A 150 -2.89 10.98 -13.83
C VAL A 150 -1.79 10.65 -12.82
N VAL A 151 -1.82 9.47 -12.20
CA VAL A 151 -0.77 9.01 -11.28
C VAL A 151 0.57 8.91 -12.00
N LEU A 152 0.58 8.33 -13.21
CA LEU A 152 1.80 8.23 -14.02
C LEU A 152 2.31 9.59 -14.48
N ALA A 153 1.43 10.52 -14.88
CA ALA A 153 1.83 11.88 -15.25
C ALA A 153 2.45 12.65 -14.06
N GLN A 154 1.89 12.48 -12.86
CA GLN A 154 2.47 13.05 -11.64
C GLN A 154 3.86 12.48 -11.34
N LEU A 155 4.00 11.15 -11.44
CA LEU A 155 5.29 10.48 -11.26
C LEU A 155 6.31 10.94 -12.30
N ALA A 156 5.94 10.94 -13.58
CA ALA A 156 6.77 11.40 -14.69
C ALA A 156 7.29 12.83 -14.46
N PHE A 157 6.39 13.73 -14.05
CA PHE A 157 6.74 15.11 -13.70
C PHE A 157 7.78 15.16 -12.58
N THR A 158 7.62 14.38 -11.51
CA THR A 158 8.58 14.35 -10.39
C THR A 158 9.93 13.76 -10.78
N LEU A 159 9.95 12.82 -11.73
CA LEU A 159 11.16 12.17 -12.25
C LEU A 159 11.82 12.95 -13.40
N GLY A 160 11.23 14.07 -13.83
CA GLY A 160 11.78 14.92 -14.87
C GLY A 160 11.78 14.28 -16.25
N ILE A 161 10.82 13.41 -16.53
CA ILE A 161 10.64 12.79 -17.86
C ILE A 161 9.41 13.35 -18.55
N ASP A 162 9.48 13.48 -19.88
CA ASP A 162 8.33 13.70 -20.73
C ASP A 162 7.79 12.31 -21.12
N ALA A 163 6.78 11.83 -20.40
CA ALA A 163 6.16 10.52 -20.58
C ALA A 163 4.70 10.63 -21.00
#